data_AF-A0A0U5H3K9-F1
#
_entry.id   AF-A0A0U5H3K9-F1
#
_cell.length_a   1.000
_cell.length_b   1.000
_cell.length_c   1.000
_cell.angle_alpha   90.00
_cell.angle_beta   90.00
_cell.angle_gamma   90.00
#
_symmetry.space_group_name_H-M   'P 1'
#
loop_
_entity.id
_entity.type
_entity.pdbx_description
1 polymer ?
#
loop_
_entity_poly.entity_id
_entity_poly.type
_entity_poly.pdbx_seq_one_letter_code
_entity_poly.pdbx_strand_id
1 'polypeptide(L)' 'MAFETYECQACGDEFKAFEDSEAAANGYCSPRCEVDGKGL' A
#
# COMPACT_ATOMS: atom_id res chain seq x y z
N MET A 1 17.56 -6.69 -0.47
CA MET A 1 16.18 -6.16 -0.49
C MET A 1 15.30 -7.16 -1.23
N ALA A 2 14.25 -7.61 -0.57
CA ALA A 2 13.25 -8.49 -1.15
C ALA A 2 11.89 -7.77 -1.12
N PHE A 3 11.00 -8.15 -2.03
CA PHE A 3 9.62 -7.71 -1.96
C PHE A 3 8.91 -8.46 -0.85
N GLU A 4 8.32 -7.73 0.08
CA GLU A 4 7.41 -8.26 1.09
C GLU A 4 5.96 -8.03 0.67
N THR A 5 5.06 -8.82 1.25
CA THR A 5 3.63 -8.75 0.93
C THR A 5 2.91 -7.97 2.02
N TYR A 6 2.13 -6.97 1.60
CA TYR A 6 1.38 -6.06 2.45
C TYR A 6 -0.09 -6.10 2.03
N GLU A 7 -1.00 -5.86 2.99
CA GLU A 7 -2.43 -5.74 2.73
C GLU A 7 -2.81 -4.26 2.54
N CYS A 8 -3.56 -3.96 1.48
CA CYS A 8 -4.03 -2.61 1.20
C CYS A 8 -5.16 -2.21 2.15
N GLN A 9 -4.99 -1.10 2.86
CA GLN A 9 -5.99 -0.63 3.84
C GLN A 9 -7.30 -0.13 3.21
N ALA A 10 -7.32 0.18 1.91
CA ALA A 10 -8.54 0.65 1.23
C ALA A 10 -9.36 -0.50 0.62
N CYS A 11 -8.71 -1.42 -0.09
CA CYS A 11 -9.39 -2.45 -0.87
C CYS A 11 -9.23 -3.87 -0.33
N GLY A 12 -8.32 -4.09 0.63
CA GLY A 12 -8.03 -5.42 1.19
C GLY A 12 -7.19 -6.34 0.29
N ASP A 13 -6.75 -5.85 -0.88
CA ASP A 13 -5.89 -6.64 -1.76
C ASP A 13 -4.45 -6.72 -1.23
N GLU A 14 -3.79 -7.85 -1.48
CA GLU A 14 -2.37 -8.02 -1.21
C GLU A 14 -1.52 -7.40 -2.33
N PHE A 15 -0.48 -6.67 -1.95
CA PHE A 15 0.50 -6.09 -2.87
C PHE A 15 1.93 -6.30 -2.39
N LYS A 16 2.87 -6.27 -3.33
CA LYS A 16 4.29 -6.45 -3.06
C LYS A 16 5.04 -5.13 -3.11
N ALA A 17 5.77 -4.81 -2.07
CA ALA A 17 6.59 -3.60 -1.97
C ALA A 17 7.92 -3.90 -1.25
N PHE A 18 8.90 -3.03 -1.41
CA PHE A 18 10.07 -3.06 -0.52
C PHE A 18 9.69 -2.45 0.83
N GLU A 19 10.30 -2.94 1.91
CA GLU A 19 10.08 -2.47 3.29
C GLU A 19 10.31 -0.95 3.45
N ASP A 20 11.20 -0.37 2.64
CA ASP A 20 11.57 1.03 2.65
C ASP A 20 10.81 1.89 1.63
N SER A 21 9.82 1.31 0.94
CA SER A 21 8.96 2.05 0.00
C SER A 21 7.82 2.76 0.72
N GLU A 22 7.42 3.93 0.19
CA GLU A 22 6.25 4.67 0.67
C GLU A 22 4.97 3.81 0.69
N ALA A 23 4.82 2.89 -0.26
CA ALA A 23 3.67 1.99 -0.32
C ALA A 23 3.62 1.03 0.90
N ALA A 24 4.77 0.56 1.39
CA ALA A 24 4.84 -0.24 2.61
C ALA A 24 4.58 0.62 3.86
N ALA A 25 5.08 1.87 3.87
CA ALA A 25 4.88 2.80 4.98
C ALA A 25 3.43 3.29 5.11
N ASN A 26 2.76 3.54 3.98
CA ASN A 26 1.40 4.09 3.95
C ASN A 26 0.31 3.02 3.85
N GLY A 27 0.65 1.78 3.49
CA GLY A 27 -0.29 0.66 3.42
C GLY A 27 -1.28 0.70 2.26
N TYR A 28 -1.00 1.44 1.18
CA TYR A 28 -1.87 1.54 0.01
C TYR A 28 -1.20 1.00 -1.25
N CYS A 29 -1.90 0.11 -1.96
CA CYS A 29 -1.39 -0.52 -3.18
C CYS A 29 -1.32 0.43 -4.38
N SER A 30 -1.99 1.59 -4.33
CA SER A 30 -2.05 2.57 -5.41
C SER A 30 -2.42 3.97 -4.91
N PRO A 31 -2.06 5.03 -5.66
CA PRO A 31 -2.48 6.40 -5.33
C PRO A 31 -4.00 6.56 -5.27
N ARG A 32 -4.75 5.78 -6.05
CA ARG A 32 -6.22 5.79 -5.99
C ARG A 32 -6.72 5.30 -4.63
N CYS A 33 -6.16 4.19 -4.13
CA CYS A 33 -6.51 3.64 -2.82
C CYS A 33 -6.10 4.56 -1.69
N GLU A 34 -4.97 5.25 -1.84
CA GLU A 34 -4.52 6.26 -0.88
C GLU A 34 -5.49 7.45 -0.81
N VAL A 35 -5.93 7.98 -1.96
CA VAL A 35 -6.90 9.08 -2.01
C VAL A 35 -8.24 8.65 -1.41
N ASP A 36 -8.74 7.47 -1.79
CA ASP A 36 -10.01 6.93 -1.30
C ASP A 36 -9.97 6.65 0.22
N GLY A 37 -8.92 5.96 0.69
CA GLY A 37 -8.74 5.64 2.11
C GLY A 37 -8.47 6.86 3.01
N LYS A 38 -7.86 7.92 2.46
CA LYS A 38 -7.61 9.18 3.18
C LYS A 38 -8.74 10.22 3.00
N GLY A 39 -9.67 10.00 2.08
CA GLY A 39 -10.76 10.94 1.76
C GLY A 39 -10.26 12.30 1.24
N LEU A 40 -9.24 12.29 0.37
CA LEU A 40 -8.57 13.47 -0.19
C LEU A 40 -9.23 14.00 -1.48
#